data_AF-A0A951FY71-F1
#
_entry.id   AF-A0A951FY71-F1
#
_cell.length_a   1.000
_cell.length_b   1.000
_cell.length_c   1.000
_cell.angle_alpha   90.00
_cell.angle_beta   90.00
_cell.angle_gamma   90.00
#
_symmetry.space_group_name_H-M   'P 1'
#
loop_
_entity.id
_entity.type
_entity.pdbx_description
1 polymer ?
#
loop_
_entity_poly.entity_id
_entity_poly.type
_entity_poly.pdbx_seq_one_letter_code
_entity_poly.pdbx_strand_id
1 'polypeptide(L)'
;MGNRAYTDAELEAAIAAMADPERLREAQDLVTRQAPALARVLAAALDEGGWFEMGHAQAVREATGHDDVAERVRAVRTMLAEETRLGMLVGVAVGFELARELDRGTEELGSQND
;
A
#
# COMPACT_ATOMS: atom_id res chain seq x y z
N MET A 1 -6.14 4.72 21.77
CA MET A 1 -7.62 4.56 21.92
C MET A 1 -8.09 3.11 21.69
N GLY A 2 -9.15 2.68 22.39
CA GLY A 2 -9.66 1.29 22.33
C GLY A 2 -10.14 0.87 20.94
N ASN A 3 -9.93 -0.40 20.61
CA ASN A 3 -10.23 -1.09 19.36
C ASN A 3 -11.75 -1.07 19.02
N ARG A 4 -12.29 0.10 18.66
CA ARG A 4 -13.64 0.24 18.12
C ARG A 4 -13.60 -0.15 16.65
N ALA A 5 -14.39 -1.16 16.28
CA ALA A 5 -14.65 -1.46 14.88
C ALA A 5 -15.40 -0.28 14.24
N TYR A 6 -14.87 0.24 13.13
CA TYR A 6 -15.54 1.25 12.33
C TYR A 6 -16.79 0.64 11.67
N THR A 7 -17.86 1.43 11.57
CA THR A 7 -19.07 1.07 10.82
C THR A 7 -18.87 1.29 9.31
N ASP A 8 -19.65 0.60 8.48
CA ASP A 8 -19.59 0.78 7.02
C ASP A 8 -19.84 2.23 6.60
N ALA A 9 -20.74 2.94 7.29
CA ALA A 9 -21.03 4.35 7.02
C ALA A 9 -19.87 5.28 7.40
N GLU A 10 -19.16 5.00 8.50
CA GLU A 10 -17.94 5.73 8.88
C GLU A 10 -16.83 5.49 7.84
N LEU A 11 -16.70 4.24 7.34
CA LEU A 11 -15.74 3.88 6.31
C LEU A 11 -16.04 4.56 4.97
N GLU A 12 -17.30 4.52 4.52
CA GLU A 12 -17.74 5.17 3.28
C GLU A 12 -17.54 6.69 3.34
N ALA A 13 -17.89 7.32 4.46
CA ALA A 13 -17.67 8.75 4.66
C ALA A 13 -16.17 9.10 4.62
N ALA A 14 -15.30 8.28 5.22
CA ALA A 14 -13.87 8.47 5.16
C ALA A 14 -13.33 8.34 3.73
N ILE A 15 -13.77 7.32 2.97
CA ILE A 15 -13.40 7.11 1.57
C ILE A 15 -13.86 8.30 0.71
N ALA A 16 -15.10 8.77 0.88
CA ALA A 16 -15.61 9.93 0.16
C ALA A 16 -14.79 11.19 0.47
N ALA A 17 -14.38 11.37 1.73
CA ALA A 17 -13.57 12.50 2.15
C ALA A 17 -12.12 12.43 1.62
N MET A 18 -11.60 11.25 1.29
CA MET A 18 -10.31 11.04 0.62
C MET A 18 -10.37 11.28 -0.90
N ALA A 19 -11.56 11.20 -1.51
CA ALA A 19 -11.76 11.48 -2.92
C ALA A 19 -11.67 12.97 -3.27
N ASP A 20 -11.55 13.84 -2.25
CA ASP A 20 -11.19 15.26 -2.40
C ASP A 20 -9.78 15.39 -3.02
N PRO A 21 -9.65 15.90 -4.26
CA PRO A 21 -8.37 15.98 -4.96
C PRO A 21 -7.32 16.83 -4.25
N GLU A 22 -7.73 17.86 -3.51
CA GLU A 22 -6.83 18.75 -2.78
C GLU A 22 -6.23 18.04 -1.57
N ARG A 23 -7.07 17.32 -0.80
CA ARG A 23 -6.61 16.55 0.37
C ARG A 23 -5.68 15.42 0.00
N LEU A 24 -5.97 14.73 -1.10
CA LEU A 24 -5.10 13.67 -1.60
C LEU A 24 -3.73 14.22 -2.03
N ARG A 25 -3.71 15.40 -2.67
CA ARG A 25 -2.48 16.08 -3.10
C ARG A 25 -1.58 16.47 -1.92
N GLU A 26 -2.16 17.03 -0.86
CA GLU A 26 -1.40 17.36 0.36
C GLU A 26 -0.77 16.13 1.02
N ALA A 27 -1.53 15.02 1.09
CA ALA A 27 -1.01 13.74 1.59
C ALA A 27 0.10 13.20 0.69
N GLN A 28 -0.06 13.27 -0.64
CA GLN A 28 0.96 12.86 -1.61
C GLN A 28 2.24 13.69 -1.49
N ASP A 29 2.15 15.00 -1.30
CA ASP A 29 3.32 15.87 -1.11
C ASP A 29 4.10 15.52 0.16
N LEU A 30 3.39 15.18 1.25
CA LEU A 30 4.01 14.74 2.49
C LEU A 30 4.71 13.40 2.33
N VAL A 31 4.06 12.44 1.70
CA VAL A 31 4.63 11.11 1.41
C VAL A 31 5.83 11.23 0.47
N THR A 32 5.76 12.09 -0.56
CA THR A 32 6.84 12.27 -1.54
C THR A 32 8.14 12.74 -0.88
N ARG A 33 8.06 13.62 0.13
CA ARG A 33 9.24 14.04 0.91
C ARG A 33 9.92 12.89 1.66
N GLN A 34 9.16 11.85 2.02
CA GLN A 34 9.64 10.68 2.76
C GLN A 34 9.74 9.42 1.88
N ALA A 35 9.50 9.55 0.57
CA ALA A 35 9.40 8.42 -0.35
C ALA A 35 10.62 7.49 -0.32
N PRO A 36 11.88 7.97 -0.22
CA PRO A 36 13.03 7.08 -0.14
C PRO A 36 13.04 6.21 1.13
N ALA A 37 12.59 6.73 2.26
CA ALA A 37 12.52 5.98 3.51
C ALA A 37 11.39 4.95 3.48
N LEU A 38 10.22 5.35 2.99
CA LEU A 38 9.06 4.46 2.82
C LEU A 38 9.33 3.34 1.81
N ALA A 39 10.04 3.63 0.71
CA ALA A 39 10.43 2.63 -0.27
C ALA A 39 11.31 1.53 0.33
N ARG A 40 12.18 1.85 1.30
CA ARG A 40 13.00 0.83 2.00
C ARG A 40 12.15 -0.08 2.88
N VAL A 41 11.18 0.48 3.61
CA VAL A 41 10.25 -0.29 4.44
C VAL A 41 9.39 -1.20 3.56
N LEU A 42 8.89 -0.67 2.45
CA LEU A 42 8.12 -1.42 1.47
C LEU A 42 8.96 -2.57 0.88
N ALA A 43 10.19 -2.30 0.44
CA ALA A 43 11.08 -3.33 -0.09
C ALA A 43 11.33 -4.45 0.94
N ALA A 44 11.61 -4.10 2.21
CA ALA A 44 11.79 -5.08 3.27
C ALA A 44 10.51 -5.92 3.51
N ALA A 45 9.34 -5.30 3.53
CA ALA A 45 8.07 -6.02 3.71
C ALA A 45 7.74 -6.97 2.54
N LEU A 46 8.12 -6.60 1.31
CA LEU A 46 7.94 -7.43 0.12
C LEU A 46 8.91 -8.62 0.09
N ASP A 47 10.16 -8.40 0.53
CA ASP A 47 11.19 -9.44 0.63
C ASP A 47 10.90 -10.44 1.76
N GLU A 48 10.56 -9.95 2.97
CA GLU A 48 10.27 -10.80 4.14
C GLU A 48 9.07 -11.71 3.94
N GLY A 49 8.10 -11.30 3.12
CA GLY A 49 6.94 -12.13 2.76
C GLY A 49 7.27 -13.30 1.83
N GLY A 50 8.47 -13.36 1.22
CA GLY A 50 8.85 -14.33 0.18
C GLY A 50 7.90 -14.32 -1.04
N TRP A 51 7.01 -13.34 -1.09
CA TRP A 51 5.80 -13.32 -1.88
C TRP A 51 6.07 -12.71 -3.26
N PHE A 52 7.06 -11.80 -3.33
CA PHE A 52 7.47 -11.14 -4.56
C PHE A 52 8.52 -11.94 -5.33
N GLU A 53 9.70 -12.27 -4.81
CA GLU A 53 10.77 -12.78 -5.69
C GLU A 53 10.48 -14.14 -6.36
N MET A 54 9.98 -15.14 -5.62
CA MET A 54 9.72 -16.47 -6.19
C MET A 54 8.44 -16.51 -7.03
N GLY A 55 7.39 -15.81 -6.59
CA GLY A 55 6.11 -15.72 -7.31
C GLY A 55 6.21 -14.86 -8.57
N HIS A 56 6.89 -13.72 -8.50
CA HIS A 56 7.05 -12.79 -9.62
C HIS A 56 7.85 -13.40 -10.77
N ALA A 57 8.99 -14.04 -10.48
CA ALA A 57 9.80 -14.65 -11.54
C ALA A 57 9.03 -15.76 -12.28
N GLN A 58 8.20 -16.54 -11.56
CA GLN A 58 7.32 -17.53 -12.17
C GLN A 58 6.18 -16.88 -12.98
N ALA A 59 5.50 -15.88 -12.41
CA ALA A 59 4.43 -15.16 -13.09
C ALA A 59 4.90 -14.46 -14.38
N VAL A 60 6.11 -13.89 -14.38
CA VAL A 60 6.73 -13.32 -15.58
C VAL A 60 6.99 -14.39 -16.64
N ARG A 61 7.52 -15.56 -16.25
CA ARG A 61 7.73 -16.68 -17.18
C ARG A 61 6.43 -17.20 -17.77
N GLU A 62 5.40 -17.37 -16.94
CA GLU A 62 4.06 -17.79 -17.37
C GLU A 62 3.46 -16.76 -18.34
N ALA A 63 3.47 -15.48 -17.97
CA ALA A 63 2.88 -14.42 -18.78
C ALA A 63 3.60 -14.21 -20.12
N THR A 64 4.91 -14.48 -20.20
CA THR A 64 5.71 -14.29 -21.42
C THR A 64 5.87 -15.56 -22.27
N GLY A 65 5.55 -16.73 -21.72
CA GLY A 65 5.76 -18.04 -22.37
C GLY A 65 4.75 -18.42 -23.44
N HIS A 66 3.72 -17.60 -23.69
CA HIS A 66 2.70 -17.88 -24.71
C HIS A 66 3.21 -17.59 -26.12
N ASP A 67 3.01 -18.54 -27.04
CA ASP A 67 3.37 -18.41 -28.46
C ASP A 67 2.54 -17.32 -29.17
N ASP A 68 1.22 -17.32 -28.94
CA ASP A 68 0.31 -16.31 -29.48
C ASP A 68 0.57 -14.93 -28.85
N VAL A 69 0.75 -13.92 -29.70
CA VAL A 69 1.02 -12.55 -29.26
C VAL A 69 -0.17 -11.99 -28.48
N ALA A 70 -1.41 -12.27 -28.90
CA ALA A 70 -2.57 -11.73 -28.24
C ALA A 70 -2.77 -12.36 -26.85
N GLU A 71 -2.53 -13.66 -26.72
CA GLU A 71 -2.52 -14.38 -25.45
C GLU A 71 -1.44 -13.87 -24.49
N ARG A 72 -0.20 -13.70 -24.98
CA ARG A 72 0.90 -13.12 -24.20
C ARG A 72 0.56 -11.72 -23.67
N VAL A 73 -0.02 -10.86 -24.52
CA VAL A 73 -0.44 -9.51 -24.09
C VAL A 73 -1.53 -9.57 -23.03
N ARG A 74 -2.51 -10.48 -23.16
CA ARG A 74 -3.55 -10.67 -22.13
C ARG A 74 -2.94 -11.13 -20.81
N ALA A 75 -2.06 -12.12 -20.84
CA ALA A 75 -1.42 -12.66 -19.64
C ALA A 75 -0.57 -11.60 -18.91
N VAL A 76 0.21 -10.80 -19.65
CA VAL A 76 0.98 -9.68 -19.07
C VAL A 76 0.06 -8.63 -18.44
N ARG A 77 -1.05 -8.28 -19.08
CA ARG A 77 -2.02 -7.32 -18.51
C ARG A 77 -2.64 -7.83 -17.21
N THR A 78 -2.99 -9.12 -17.16
CA THR A 78 -3.50 -9.74 -15.94
C THR A 78 -2.46 -9.72 -14.83
N MET A 79 -1.21 -10.06 -15.13
CA MET A 79 -0.10 -10.00 -14.17
C MET A 79 0.08 -8.58 -13.61
N LEU A 80 0.11 -7.55 -14.47
CA LEU A 80 0.22 -6.15 -14.05
C LEU A 80 -0.95 -5.70 -13.17
N ALA A 81 -2.18 -6.15 -13.48
CA ALA A 81 -3.36 -5.82 -12.71
C ALA A 81 -3.28 -6.40 -11.28
N GLU A 82 -2.85 -7.66 -11.17
CA GLU A 82 -2.61 -8.27 -9.87
C GLU A 82 -1.51 -7.53 -9.12
N GLU A 83 -0.35 -7.30 -9.74
CA GLU A 83 0.78 -6.58 -9.12
C GLU A 83 0.37 -5.19 -8.60
N THR A 84 -0.45 -4.46 -9.36
CA THR A 84 -1.01 -3.18 -8.94
C THR A 84 -1.93 -3.33 -7.72
N ARG A 85 -2.81 -4.35 -7.72
CA ARG A 85 -3.70 -4.64 -6.58
C ARG A 85 -2.89 -4.94 -5.32
N LEU A 86 -1.78 -5.64 -5.46
CA LEU A 86 -0.92 -6.05 -4.36
C LEU A 86 -0.10 -4.88 -3.82
N GLY A 87 0.49 -4.08 -4.71
CA GLY A 87 1.14 -2.83 -4.33
C GLY A 87 0.19 -1.89 -3.57
N MET A 88 -1.07 -1.81 -4.00
CA MET A 88 -2.10 -1.04 -3.29
C MET A 88 -2.38 -1.61 -1.89
N LEU A 89 -2.58 -2.92 -1.75
CA LEU A 89 -2.83 -3.55 -0.45
C LEU A 89 -1.68 -3.33 0.54
N VAL A 90 -0.44 -3.55 0.09
CA VAL A 90 0.74 -3.34 0.94
C VAL A 90 0.91 -1.85 1.25
N GLY A 91 0.74 -0.96 0.28
CA GLY A 91 0.82 0.48 0.48
C GLY A 91 -0.20 0.99 1.52
N VAL A 92 -1.44 0.51 1.45
CA VAL A 92 -2.47 0.83 2.45
C VAL A 92 -2.10 0.29 3.83
N ALA A 93 -1.64 -0.96 3.93
CA ALA A 93 -1.23 -1.55 5.21
C ALA A 93 -0.07 -0.77 5.86
N VAL A 94 0.97 -0.41 5.09
CA VAL A 94 2.08 0.43 5.56
C VAL A 94 1.57 1.80 6.00
N GLY A 95 0.63 2.40 5.26
CA GLY A 95 0.00 3.66 5.63
C GLY A 95 -0.75 3.60 6.97
N PHE A 96 -1.50 2.52 7.22
CA PHE A 96 -2.18 2.29 8.50
C PHE A 96 -1.20 2.13 9.66
N GLU A 97 -0.14 1.35 9.49
CA GLU A 97 0.86 1.17 10.54
C GLU A 97 1.65 2.45 10.82
N LEU A 98 1.99 3.22 9.79
CA LEU A 98 2.62 4.53 9.95
C LEU A 98 1.73 5.48 10.77
N ALA A 99 0.43 5.55 10.45
CA ALA A 99 -0.51 6.39 11.21
C ALA A 99 -0.56 5.97 12.69
N ARG A 100 -0.62 4.65 12.97
CA ARG A 100 -0.60 4.11 14.33
C ARG A 100 0.70 4.46 15.08
N GLU A 101 1.84 4.43 14.41
CA GLU A 101 3.14 4.78 15.00
C GLU A 101 3.20 6.26 15.36
N LEU A 102 2.71 7.14 14.46
CA LEU A 102 2.66 8.58 14.70
C LEU A 102 1.71 8.94 15.86
N ASP A 103 0.56 8.28 15.95
CA ASP A 103 -0.38 8.46 17.05
C ASP A 103 0.24 8.04 18.39
N ARG A 104 0.91 6.87 18.44
CA ARG A 104 1.63 6.39 19.63
C ARG A 104 2.71 7.37 20.09
N GLY A 105 3.54 7.86 19.16
CA GLY A 105 4.56 8.86 19.48
C GLY A 105 3.96 10.17 20.03
N THR A 106 2.76 10.54 19.61
CA THR A 106 2.05 11.73 20.11
C THR A 106 1.50 11.52 21.52
N GLU A 107 0.95 10.34 21.84
CA GLU A 107 0.47 9.99 23.19
C GLU A 107 1.62 9.94 24.22
N GLU A 108 2.80 9.44 23.83
CA GLU A 108 4.00 9.38 24.67
C GLU A 108 4.60 10.77 24.95
N LEU A 109 4.62 11.66 23.96
CA LEU A 109 5.07 13.05 24.11
C LEU A 109 4.13 13.89 24.98
N GLY A 110 2.83 13.59 24.98
CA GLY A 110 1.85 14.21 25.88
C GLY A 110 2.04 13.79 27.33
N SER A 111 2.35 12.51 27.57
CA SER A 111 2.52 11.95 28.92
C SER A 111 3.85 12.31 29.59
N GLN A 112 4.84 12.82 28.83
CA GLN A 112 6.11 13.33 29.38
C GLN A 112 6.06 14.81 29.77
N ASN A 113 5.00 15.53 29.39
CA ASN A 113 4.81 16.96 29.66
C ASN A 113 3.77 17.27 30.77
N ASP A 114 3.17 16.24 31.37
CA ASP A 114 2.31 16.29 32.57
C ASP A 114 3.06 15.73 33.80
#